data_AF-W5N4P8-F1
#
_entry.id   AF-W5N4P8-F1
#
_cell.length_a   1.000
_cell.length_b   1.000
_cell.length_c   1.000
_cell.angle_alpha   90.00
_cell.angle_beta   90.00
_cell.angle_gamma   90.00
#
_symmetry.space_group_name_H-M   'P 1'
#
loop_
_entity.id
_entity.type
_entity.pdbx_description
1 polymer ?
#
loop_
_entity_poly.entity_id
_entity_poly.type
_entity_poly.pdbx_seq_one_letter_code
_entity_poly.pdbx_strand_id
1 'polypeptide(L)'
;YQTILSTTRLITSLNRFLARSLIRMSGSTPSLNRLEQRATEADQLIEYLKQQVQLLKEKAILQASIREEKKLRVENAKLKKDIEDLKKQLLEKEKRKGVKQVPMPAADACVQSSSQPPVVAAAKPDTSTAPAPAGSKQTPQKGNGEKTKKEKPEKRGEKKEKTPTAAAEESRPVDVSRLDLRVGRIVTAKKHPDADSLYVEEVDVGEAAPRTVVSGLVKHVPLEQMQNRMAVLLCNLKPAKMRGVLSQAMVMCASSPDKVEILDPPSGAAPGDRITFDGFPGEPDKELNPKKKVWEQVQPDLRTDGQCVAVYKGAPFEVKGKGVCKAQTMSNSGIK
;
A
#
# COMPACT_ATOMS: atom_id res chain seq x y z
N TYR A 1 9.20 45.71 46.83
CA TYR A 1 9.43 44.71 45.74
C TYR A 1 10.75 43.95 45.86
N GLN A 2 11.90 44.57 46.20
CA GLN A 2 13.17 43.83 46.34
C GLN A 2 13.21 42.85 47.53
N THR A 3 12.56 43.15 48.65
CA THR A 3 12.55 42.28 49.85
C THR A 3 11.82 40.95 49.64
N ILE A 4 10.78 40.94 48.79
CA ILE A 4 9.97 39.75 48.49
C ILE A 4 10.71 38.80 47.55
N LEU A 5 11.54 39.31 46.64
CA LEU A 5 12.34 38.50 45.71
C LEU A 5 13.51 37.78 46.41
N SER A 6 14.02 38.35 47.50
CA SER A 6 15.14 37.76 48.26
C SER A 6 14.70 36.54 49.08
N THR A 7 13.51 36.60 49.69
CA THR A 7 12.98 35.51 50.51
C THR A 7 12.59 34.29 49.67
N THR A 8 12.05 34.49 48.46
CA THR A 8 11.72 33.37 47.56
C THR A 8 12.97 32.61 47.09
N ARG A 9 14.09 33.31 46.85
CA ARG A 9 15.36 32.68 46.44
C ARG A 9 15.98 31.84 47.56
N LEU A 10 15.86 32.28 48.82
CA LEU A 10 16.40 31.55 49.97
C LEU A 10 15.63 30.24 50.23
N ILE A 11 14.30 30.28 50.15
CA ILE A 11 13.42 29.09 50.35
C ILE A 11 13.65 28.04 49.25
N THR A 12 13.85 28.47 48.01
CA THR A 12 14.09 27.56 46.88
C THR A 12 15.49 26.92 46.93
N SER A 13 16.46 27.57 47.59
CA SER A 13 17.80 27.03 47.80
C SER A 13 17.82 25.99 48.93
N LEU A 14 17.08 26.26 50.02
CA LEU A 14 17.00 25.36 51.17
C LEU A 14 16.29 24.05 50.84
N ASN A 15 15.22 24.09 50.04
CA ASN A 15 14.52 22.89 49.56
C ASN A 15 15.38 22.03 48.61
N ARG A 16 16.26 22.65 47.81
CA ARG A 16 17.22 21.91 46.97
C ARG A 16 18.33 21.24 47.76
N PHE A 17 18.74 21.83 48.89
CA PHE A 17 19.76 21.25 49.76
C PHE A 17 19.22 20.06 50.57
N LEU A 18 18.00 20.19 51.10
CA LEU A 18 17.32 19.10 51.82
C LEU A 18 16.98 17.91 50.92
N ALA A 19 16.54 18.15 49.67
CA ALA A 19 16.28 17.09 48.70
C ALA A 19 17.56 16.31 48.28
N ARG A 20 18.72 16.97 48.26
CA ARG A 20 20.02 16.33 47.97
C ARG A 20 20.57 15.52 49.16
N SER A 21 20.23 15.91 50.38
CA SER A 21 20.66 15.18 51.59
C SER A 21 19.91 13.86 51.79
N LEU A 22 18.66 13.75 51.28
CA LEU A 22 17.83 12.56 51.42
C LEU A 22 18.14 11.43 50.43
N ILE A 23 18.98 11.67 49.41
CA ILE A 23 19.35 10.67 48.39
C ILE A 23 20.61 9.89 48.79
N ARG A 24 21.33 10.31 49.84
CA ARG A 24 22.63 9.71 50.23
C ARG A 24 22.54 8.56 51.24
N MET A 25 21.36 7.97 51.44
CA MET A 25 21.18 6.81 52.32
C MET A 25 20.43 5.69 51.60
N SER A 26 21.11 4.99 50.68
CA SER A 26 20.62 3.74 50.11
C SER A 26 21.64 2.62 50.33
N GLY A 27 21.62 2.04 51.54
CA GLY A 27 22.26 0.75 51.79
C GLY A 27 21.42 -0.37 51.17
N SER A 28 21.54 -0.61 49.85
CA SER A 28 21.14 -1.87 49.18
C SER A 28 21.60 -1.91 47.71
N THR A 29 22.85 -1.55 47.44
CA THR A 29 23.41 -1.52 46.07
C THR A 29 23.85 -2.88 45.49
N PRO A 30 24.33 -3.89 46.27
CA PRO A 30 24.84 -5.14 45.67
C PRO A 30 23.74 -6.08 45.18
N SER A 31 22.61 -6.11 45.88
CA SER A 31 21.41 -6.91 45.56
C SER A 31 20.70 -6.38 44.32
N LEU A 32 20.59 -5.07 44.19
CA LEU A 32 19.99 -4.40 43.04
C LEU A 32 20.83 -4.64 41.76
N ASN A 33 22.15 -4.49 41.84
CA ASN A 33 23.03 -4.74 40.69
C ASN A 33 22.98 -6.20 40.21
N ARG A 34 22.88 -7.18 41.11
CA ARG A 34 22.68 -8.59 40.71
C ARG A 34 21.34 -8.83 40.05
N LEU A 35 20.30 -8.13 40.49
CA LEU A 35 18.96 -8.23 39.91
C LEU A 35 18.94 -7.61 38.50
N GLU A 36 19.57 -6.45 38.34
CA GLU A 36 19.74 -5.77 37.05
C GLU A 36 20.56 -6.62 36.08
N GLN A 37 21.67 -7.22 36.53
CA GLN A 37 22.48 -8.11 35.71
C GLN A 37 21.68 -9.34 35.23
N ARG A 38 20.94 -10.00 36.12
CA ARG A 38 20.05 -11.12 35.74
C ARG A 38 18.95 -10.70 34.78
N ALA A 39 18.41 -9.49 34.92
CA ALA A 39 17.43 -8.95 33.97
C ALA A 39 18.06 -8.76 32.58
N THR A 40 19.27 -8.21 32.50
CA THR A 40 19.98 -8.05 31.21
C THR A 40 20.33 -9.40 30.56
N GLU A 41 20.73 -10.40 31.34
CA GLU A 41 21.00 -11.75 30.84
C GLU A 41 19.72 -12.41 30.32
N ALA A 42 18.59 -12.21 31.01
CA ALA A 42 17.29 -12.69 30.56
C ALA A 42 16.85 -12.01 29.26
N ASP A 43 17.04 -10.69 29.13
CA ASP A 43 16.72 -9.94 27.92
C ASP A 43 17.56 -10.40 26.71
N GLN A 44 18.87 -10.63 26.91
CA GLN A 44 19.74 -11.21 25.89
C GLN A 44 19.29 -12.60 25.44
N LEU A 45 18.88 -13.45 26.40
CA LEU A 45 18.36 -14.79 26.08
C LEU A 45 17.04 -14.73 25.30
N ILE A 46 16.15 -13.81 25.67
CA ILE A 46 14.88 -13.58 24.96
C ILE A 46 15.16 -13.10 23.53
N GLU A 47 16.12 -12.20 23.34
CA GLU A 47 16.49 -11.70 22.02
C GLU A 47 17.09 -12.79 21.14
N TYR A 48 17.97 -13.63 21.70
CA TYR A 48 18.52 -14.80 21.01
C TYR A 48 17.41 -15.79 20.59
N LEU A 49 16.48 -16.11 21.49
CA LEU A 49 15.36 -17.01 21.18
C LEU A 49 14.43 -16.42 20.12
N LYS A 50 14.19 -15.10 20.13
CA LYS A 50 13.44 -14.40 19.08
C LYS A 50 14.11 -14.56 17.71
N GLN A 51 15.43 -14.37 17.64
CA GLN A 51 16.20 -14.57 16.40
C GLN A 51 16.11 -16.02 15.92
N GLN A 52 16.22 -17.00 16.83
CA GLN A 52 16.13 -18.41 16.49
C GLN A 52 14.74 -18.79 15.95
N VAL A 53 13.66 -18.28 16.55
CA VAL A 53 12.28 -18.46 16.06
C VAL A 53 12.10 -17.82 14.69
N GLN A 54 12.70 -16.66 14.46
CA GLN A 54 12.62 -15.96 13.17
C GLN A 54 13.32 -16.77 12.06
N LEU A 55 14.52 -17.28 12.31
CA LEU A 55 15.23 -18.15 11.37
C LEU A 55 14.44 -19.43 11.05
N LEU A 56 13.79 -20.04 12.05
CA LEU A 56 12.94 -21.21 11.81
C LEU A 56 11.72 -20.89 10.94
N LYS A 57 11.10 -19.72 11.12
CA LYS A 57 9.99 -19.26 10.27
C LYS A 57 10.46 -19.01 8.84
N GLU A 58 11.58 -18.32 8.66
CA GLU A 58 12.17 -18.06 7.33
C GLU A 58 12.51 -19.37 6.62
N LYS A 59 13.13 -20.32 7.33
CA LYS A 59 13.42 -21.66 6.80
C LYS A 59 12.15 -22.41 6.38
N ALA A 60 11.07 -22.32 7.16
CA ALA A 60 9.81 -22.96 6.83
C ALA A 60 9.16 -22.35 5.57
N ILE A 61 9.19 -21.02 5.44
CA ILE A 61 8.67 -20.29 4.27
C ILE A 61 9.47 -20.69 3.02
N LEU A 62 10.81 -20.67 3.10
CA LEU A 62 11.67 -21.09 1.99
C LEU A 62 11.42 -22.56 1.61
N GLN A 63 11.25 -23.45 2.59
CA GLN A 63 10.97 -24.85 2.30
C GLN A 63 9.61 -25.05 1.63
N ALA A 64 8.58 -24.28 2.03
CA ALA A 64 7.28 -24.30 1.38
C ALA A 64 7.38 -23.80 -0.08
N SER A 65 8.05 -22.66 -0.29
CA SER A 65 8.28 -22.09 -1.62
C SER A 65 9.03 -23.05 -2.54
N ILE A 66 10.09 -23.72 -2.07
CA ILE A 66 10.84 -24.72 -2.85
C ILE A 66 9.96 -25.92 -3.22
N ARG A 67 9.06 -26.36 -2.34
CA ARG A 67 8.15 -27.48 -2.64
C ARG A 67 7.15 -27.10 -3.73
N GLU A 68 6.60 -25.89 -3.63
CA GLU A 68 5.67 -25.36 -4.63
C GLU A 68 6.37 -25.17 -6.00
N GLU A 69 7.56 -24.58 -6.01
CA GLU A 69 8.36 -24.41 -7.24
C GLU A 69 8.63 -25.76 -7.93
N LYS A 70 8.96 -26.80 -7.15
CA LYS A 70 9.13 -28.16 -7.68
C LYS A 70 7.84 -28.73 -8.26
N LYS A 71 6.71 -28.55 -7.57
CA LYS A 71 5.40 -28.98 -8.06
C LYS A 71 5.04 -28.29 -9.39
N LEU A 72 5.20 -26.97 -9.44
CA LEU A 72 4.96 -26.17 -10.65
C LEU A 72 5.91 -26.56 -11.78
N ARG A 73 7.18 -26.88 -11.51
CA ARG A 73 8.09 -27.38 -12.55
C ARG A 73 7.62 -28.70 -13.15
N VAL A 74 7.15 -29.64 -12.33
CA VAL A 74 6.63 -30.94 -12.81
C VAL A 74 5.36 -30.73 -13.63
N GLU A 75 4.44 -29.88 -13.16
CA GLU A 75 3.20 -29.56 -13.87
C GLU A 75 3.47 -28.87 -15.20
N ASN A 76 4.36 -27.88 -15.23
CA ASN A 76 4.78 -27.22 -16.47
C ASN A 76 5.46 -28.18 -17.46
N ALA A 77 6.25 -29.15 -16.97
CA ALA A 77 6.84 -30.17 -17.83
C ALA A 77 5.75 -31.09 -18.44
N LYS A 78 4.75 -31.47 -17.64
CA LYS A 78 3.61 -32.26 -18.12
C LYS A 78 2.78 -31.49 -19.15
N LEU A 79 2.40 -30.25 -18.86
CA LEU A 79 1.66 -29.40 -19.78
C LEU A 79 2.41 -29.19 -21.10
N LYS A 80 3.74 -29.02 -21.07
CA LYS A 80 4.56 -28.94 -22.28
C LYS A 80 4.47 -30.21 -23.11
N LYS A 81 4.52 -31.38 -22.48
CA LYS A 81 4.35 -32.67 -23.17
C LYS A 81 2.95 -32.81 -23.78
N ASP A 82 1.91 -32.48 -23.01
CA ASP A 82 0.53 -32.53 -23.49
C ASP A 82 0.30 -31.57 -24.68
N ILE A 83 0.90 -30.38 -24.66
CA ILE A 83 0.89 -29.43 -25.78
C ILE A 83 1.59 -30.04 -27.01
N GLU A 84 2.73 -30.70 -26.83
CA GLU A 84 3.45 -31.34 -27.93
C GLU A 84 2.64 -32.49 -28.56
N ASP A 85 1.99 -33.30 -27.72
CA ASP A 85 1.15 -34.41 -28.17
C ASP A 85 -0.10 -33.89 -28.90
N LEU A 86 -0.76 -32.85 -28.38
CA LEU A 86 -1.87 -32.19 -29.06
C LEU A 86 -1.46 -31.57 -30.40
N LYS A 87 -0.27 -30.95 -30.47
CA LYS A 87 0.28 -30.44 -31.74
C LYS A 87 0.49 -31.56 -32.76
N LYS A 88 1.04 -32.71 -32.35
CA LYS A 88 1.20 -33.89 -33.22
C LYS A 88 -0.15 -34.39 -33.73
N GLN A 89 -1.14 -34.51 -32.86
CA GLN A 89 -2.50 -34.92 -33.26
C GLN A 89 -3.15 -33.93 -34.22
N LEU A 90 -2.92 -32.63 -34.03
CA LEU A 90 -3.43 -31.58 -34.91
C LEU A 90 -2.80 -31.72 -36.31
N LEU A 91 -1.46 -31.85 -36.37
CA LEU A 91 -0.73 -32.05 -37.63
C LEU A 91 -1.18 -33.32 -38.36
N GLU A 92 -1.42 -34.43 -37.65
CA GLU A 92 -1.95 -35.66 -38.26
C GLU A 92 -3.36 -35.46 -38.83
N LYS A 93 -4.24 -34.77 -38.09
CA LYS A 93 -5.60 -34.47 -38.56
C LYS A 93 -5.60 -33.53 -39.77
N GLU A 94 -4.69 -32.56 -39.81
CA GLU A 94 -4.50 -31.66 -40.96
C GLU A 94 -4.02 -32.41 -42.20
N LYS A 95 -3.03 -33.30 -42.05
CA LYS A 95 -2.54 -34.17 -43.14
C LYS A 95 -3.66 -35.07 -43.68
N ARG A 96 -4.47 -35.66 -42.79
CA ARG A 96 -5.64 -36.48 -43.20
C ARG A 96 -6.70 -35.69 -43.97
N LYS A 97 -6.83 -34.38 -43.71
CA LYS A 97 -7.77 -33.50 -44.42
C LYS A 97 -7.19 -32.84 -45.68
N GLY A 98 -5.97 -33.19 -46.08
CA GLY A 98 -5.36 -32.73 -47.33
C GLY A 98 -4.82 -31.29 -47.31
N VAL A 99 -4.58 -30.71 -46.14
CA VAL A 99 -3.99 -29.36 -46.02
C VAL A 99 -2.48 -29.43 -46.25
N LYS A 100 -1.95 -28.67 -47.22
CA LYS A 100 -0.50 -28.53 -47.45
C LYS A 100 0.13 -27.75 -46.28
N GLN A 101 1.07 -28.38 -45.57
CA GLN A 101 1.84 -27.73 -44.51
C GLN A 101 2.76 -26.65 -45.10
N VAL A 102 2.65 -25.44 -44.57
CA VAL A 102 3.66 -24.38 -44.75
C VAL A 102 4.67 -24.52 -43.61
N PRO A 103 5.98 -24.55 -43.86
CA PRO A 103 6.97 -24.61 -42.79
C PRO A 103 6.85 -23.38 -41.91
N MET A 104 6.66 -23.59 -40.60
CA MET A 104 6.77 -22.51 -39.63
C MET A 104 8.26 -22.20 -39.44
N PRO A 105 8.73 -20.95 -39.58
CA PRO A 105 10.14 -20.64 -39.42
C PRO A 105 10.55 -20.90 -37.98
N ALA A 106 11.54 -21.78 -37.82
CA ALA A 106 12.14 -22.09 -36.53
C ALA A 106 12.86 -20.84 -36.00
N ALA A 107 12.47 -20.36 -34.83
CA ALA A 107 13.27 -19.44 -34.05
C ALA A 107 14.41 -20.23 -33.40
N ASP A 108 15.45 -20.50 -34.19
CA ASP A 108 16.82 -20.78 -33.73
C ASP A 108 17.77 -20.58 -34.91
N ALA A 109 18.13 -19.31 -35.16
CA ALA A 109 19.38 -18.97 -35.84
C ALA A 109 20.35 -18.46 -34.77
N CYS A 110 21.05 -19.41 -34.16
CA CYS A 110 22.31 -19.19 -33.46
C CYS A 110 23.30 -18.55 -34.45
N VAL A 111 23.73 -17.31 -34.19
CA VAL A 111 24.94 -16.74 -34.81
C VAL A 111 26.08 -16.92 -33.81
N GLN A 112 26.75 -18.07 -33.91
CA GLN A 112 28.16 -18.19 -33.53
C GLN A 112 28.99 -18.06 -34.80
N SER A 113 29.78 -16.98 -34.89
CA SER A 113 30.92 -16.93 -35.81
C SER A 113 32.16 -16.63 -34.99
N SER A 114 33.00 -17.65 -34.87
CA SER A 114 34.33 -17.62 -34.31
C SER A 114 35.34 -17.27 -35.40
N SER A 115 36.05 -16.17 -35.22
CA SER A 115 37.36 -15.93 -35.84
C SER A 115 38.21 -15.04 -34.92
N GLN A 116 39.31 -15.59 -34.40
CA GLN A 116 40.44 -14.84 -33.82
C GLN A 116 41.66 -14.98 -34.77
N PRO A 117 42.75 -14.23 -34.59
CA PRO A 117 42.91 -12.77 -34.42
C PRO A 117 43.91 -12.20 -35.49
N PRO A 118 44.23 -10.90 -35.47
CA PRO A 118 45.62 -10.60 -35.16
C PRO A 118 45.83 -9.50 -34.12
N VAL A 119 46.92 -9.70 -33.40
CA VAL A 119 47.59 -8.82 -32.45
C VAL A 119 47.95 -7.45 -33.04
N VAL A 120 47.65 -6.36 -32.34
CA VAL A 120 48.66 -5.37 -31.92
C VAL A 120 48.13 -4.39 -30.85
N ALA A 121 48.95 -4.25 -29.80
CA ALA A 121 49.26 -3.02 -29.06
C ALA A 121 48.18 -2.32 -28.20
N ALA A 122 48.20 -2.69 -26.91
CA ALA A 122 48.41 -1.82 -25.76
C ALA A 122 48.20 -0.29 -25.90
N ALA A 123 47.30 0.25 -25.06
CA ALA A 123 47.63 1.36 -24.16
C ALA A 123 46.54 1.51 -23.07
N LYS A 124 47.00 1.79 -21.85
CA LYS A 124 46.26 1.97 -20.60
C LYS A 124 45.78 3.43 -20.43
N PRO A 125 44.97 3.72 -19.39
CA PRO A 125 44.16 4.93 -19.27
C PRO A 125 44.92 6.10 -18.64
N ASP A 126 44.50 7.33 -18.95
CA ASP A 126 44.92 8.52 -18.19
C ASP A 126 43.77 9.52 -17.98
N THR A 127 43.35 9.61 -16.71
CA THR A 127 43.48 10.75 -15.78
C THR A 127 43.24 12.20 -16.24
N SER A 128 42.42 12.89 -15.41
CA SER A 128 42.41 14.34 -15.09
C SER A 128 41.84 15.32 -16.14
N THR A 129 41.15 16.41 -15.80
CA THR A 129 41.35 17.30 -14.65
C THR A 129 40.11 18.17 -14.38
N ALA A 130 39.86 18.48 -13.10
CA ALA A 130 39.17 19.69 -12.65
C ALA A 130 39.97 20.96 -13.03
N PRO A 131 39.39 22.16 -12.91
CA PRO A 131 39.90 23.03 -11.84
C PRO A 131 38.83 23.95 -11.18
N ALA A 132 38.92 24.06 -9.86
CA ALA A 132 38.64 25.28 -9.07
C ALA A 132 40.01 26.00 -8.84
N PRO A 133 40.18 27.18 -8.17
CA PRO A 133 39.32 27.81 -7.15
C PRO A 133 39.38 29.37 -7.04
N ALA A 134 38.94 29.89 -5.89
CA ALA A 134 39.05 31.24 -5.30
C ALA A 134 37.87 32.20 -5.56
N GLY A 135 37.28 32.89 -4.59
CA GLY A 135 37.50 32.96 -3.14
C GLY A 135 36.87 34.25 -2.55
N SER A 136 36.41 34.14 -1.30
CA SER A 136 36.32 35.19 -0.25
C SER A 136 35.01 35.98 0.02
N LYS A 137 34.50 35.75 1.26
CA LYS A 137 34.19 36.71 2.35
C LYS A 137 33.04 37.73 2.20
N GLN A 138 31.99 37.60 3.04
CA GLN A 138 31.69 38.42 4.26
C GLN A 138 30.20 38.38 4.67
N THR A 139 29.93 37.96 5.91
CA THR A 139 28.88 38.53 6.81
C THR A 139 29.42 39.85 7.40
N PRO A 140 28.63 40.80 8.03
CA PRO A 140 27.59 40.50 9.04
C PRO A 140 26.46 41.56 9.29
N GLN A 141 25.54 41.21 10.22
CA GLN A 141 24.72 42.10 11.11
C GLN A 141 23.59 42.93 10.46
N LYS A 142 22.49 43.34 11.11
CA LYS A 142 22.01 43.42 12.52
C LYS A 142 20.50 43.68 12.48
N GLY A 143 19.69 43.16 13.40
CA GLY A 143 19.08 43.97 14.47
C GLY A 143 17.54 43.96 14.35
N ASN A 144 16.81 43.29 15.24
CA ASN A 144 16.37 43.71 16.60
C ASN A 144 15.06 44.53 16.57
N GLY A 145 14.06 44.15 17.37
CA GLY A 145 12.82 44.94 17.47
C GLY A 145 11.61 44.28 18.13
N GLU A 146 11.78 43.77 19.34
CA GLU A 146 10.75 43.34 20.29
C GLU A 146 9.80 44.49 20.69
N LYS A 147 8.47 44.25 20.85
CA LYS A 147 7.70 44.46 22.11
C LYS A 147 6.17 44.50 21.98
N THR A 148 5.52 43.65 22.80
CA THR A 148 4.34 43.86 23.69
C THR A 148 3.21 44.81 23.26
N LYS A 149 1.91 44.50 23.47
CA LYS A 149 1.29 44.27 24.80
C LYS A 149 -0.19 43.84 24.65
N LYS A 150 -0.65 43.07 25.63
CA LYS A 150 -2.06 42.70 25.96
C LYS A 150 -3.02 43.89 25.92
N GLU A 151 -4.28 43.63 25.52
CA GLU A 151 -5.47 43.83 26.39
C GLU A 151 -6.74 43.18 25.78
N LYS A 152 -7.61 42.71 26.68
CA LYS A 152 -8.93 42.08 26.45
C LYS A 152 -10.00 43.17 26.68
N PRO A 153 -11.14 43.15 25.97
CA PRO A 153 -12.40 43.00 26.70
C PRO A 153 -13.41 42.07 26.00
N GLU A 154 -14.45 41.70 26.76
CA GLU A 154 -15.46 40.68 26.46
C GLU A 154 -16.66 41.16 25.63
N LYS A 155 -17.41 40.16 25.13
CA LYS A 155 -18.83 40.13 24.72
C LYS A 155 -19.24 40.91 23.46
N ARG A 156 -19.70 40.18 22.44
CA ARG A 156 -21.12 39.98 22.05
C ARG A 156 -21.15 39.26 20.69
N GLY A 157 -22.11 38.36 20.51
CA GLY A 157 -22.14 37.43 19.39
C GLY A 157 -22.63 38.02 18.07
N GLU A 158 -22.30 37.31 16.99
CA GLU A 158 -22.99 37.16 15.69
C GLU A 158 -22.20 36.09 14.93
N LYS A 159 -22.74 34.89 14.70
CA LYS A 159 -23.60 34.47 13.58
C LYS A 159 -22.93 34.64 12.20
N LYS A 160 -22.60 33.48 11.63
CA LYS A 160 -22.34 33.17 10.20
C LYS A 160 -21.16 33.87 9.53
N GLU A 161 -20.16 33.05 9.19
CA GLU A 161 -19.69 33.02 7.81
C GLU A 161 -19.55 31.56 7.36
N LYS A 162 -20.59 31.08 6.66
CA LYS A 162 -20.57 29.84 5.91
C LYS A 162 -19.75 30.12 4.66
N THR A 163 -18.65 29.43 4.47
CA THR A 163 -18.02 29.27 3.16
C THR A 163 -19.07 28.72 2.17
N PRO A 164 -19.31 29.38 1.03
CA PRO A 164 -20.27 28.94 0.05
C PRO A 164 -19.63 27.85 -0.81
N THR A 165 -19.67 26.60 -0.35
CA THR A 165 -19.27 25.44 -1.16
C THR A 165 -20.30 24.31 -1.11
N ALA A 166 -21.46 24.54 -0.48
CA ALA A 166 -22.53 23.54 -0.38
C ALA A 166 -23.58 23.64 -1.49
N ALA A 167 -23.71 24.79 -2.16
CA ALA A 167 -24.80 25.03 -3.12
C ALA A 167 -24.55 24.43 -4.53
N ALA A 168 -23.30 24.15 -4.89
CA ALA A 168 -22.96 23.51 -6.17
C ALA A 168 -22.99 21.96 -6.12
N GLU A 169 -23.12 21.37 -4.92
CA GLU A 169 -23.19 19.92 -4.76
C GLU A 169 -24.62 19.36 -4.80
N GLU A 170 -25.66 20.20 -4.75
CA GLU A 170 -27.06 19.76 -4.67
C GLU A 170 -27.69 19.49 -6.04
N SER A 171 -27.08 19.94 -7.15
CA SER A 171 -27.63 19.76 -8.50
C SER A 171 -26.90 18.73 -9.37
N ARG A 172 -25.86 18.07 -8.84
CA ARG A 172 -25.14 17.03 -9.60
C ARG A 172 -25.94 15.72 -9.61
N PRO A 173 -26.10 15.06 -10.78
CA PRO A 173 -26.72 13.74 -10.84
C PRO A 173 -26.01 12.76 -9.90
N VAL A 174 -26.78 11.88 -9.27
CA VAL A 174 -26.25 10.82 -8.41
C VAL A 174 -25.88 9.65 -9.30
N ASP A 175 -24.63 9.65 -9.77
CA ASP A 175 -24.07 8.61 -10.62
C ASP A 175 -22.64 8.23 -10.17
N VAL A 176 -22.04 7.31 -10.91
CA VAL A 176 -20.71 6.76 -10.61
C VAL A 176 -19.58 7.81 -10.67
N SER A 177 -19.76 8.94 -11.35
CA SER A 177 -18.73 9.99 -11.46
C SER A 177 -18.38 10.62 -10.11
N ARG A 178 -19.29 10.53 -9.14
CA ARG A 178 -19.11 11.01 -7.76
C ARG A 178 -18.23 10.08 -6.91
N LEU A 179 -18.02 8.84 -7.33
CA LEU A 179 -17.18 7.87 -6.64
C LEU A 179 -15.71 8.05 -7.04
N ASP A 180 -14.81 8.05 -6.06
CA ASP A 180 -13.37 8.08 -6.31
C ASP A 180 -12.86 6.64 -6.35
N LEU A 181 -12.94 6.03 -7.53
CA LEU A 181 -12.46 4.68 -7.78
C LEU A 181 -11.04 4.73 -8.34
N ARG A 182 -10.10 4.08 -7.65
CA ARG A 182 -8.69 4.02 -8.06
C ARG A 182 -8.15 2.62 -7.99
N VAL A 183 -7.14 2.37 -8.81
CA VAL A 183 -6.31 1.18 -8.70
C VAL A 183 -5.37 1.36 -7.52
N GLY A 184 -5.25 0.32 -6.69
CA GLY A 184 -4.23 0.27 -5.66
C GLY A 184 -3.56 -1.10 -5.56
N ARG A 185 -2.44 -1.11 -4.85
CA ARG A 185 -1.62 -2.30 -4.59
C ARG A 185 -1.61 -2.58 -3.11
N ILE A 186 -2.07 -3.76 -2.73
CA ILE A 186 -2.01 -4.24 -1.36
C ILE A 186 -0.56 -4.58 -1.06
N VAL A 187 0.16 -3.68 -0.37
CA VAL A 187 1.58 -3.84 -0.05
C VAL A 187 1.76 -4.94 0.99
N THR A 188 0.95 -4.89 2.04
CA THR A 188 0.91 -5.94 3.06
C THR A 188 -0.53 -6.23 3.47
N ALA A 189 -0.84 -7.49 3.72
CA ALA A 189 -2.09 -7.90 4.37
C ALA A 189 -1.77 -8.72 5.62
N LYS A 190 -2.53 -8.54 6.69
CA LYS A 190 -2.43 -9.28 7.95
C LYS A 190 -3.82 -9.59 8.48
N LYS A 191 -3.99 -10.68 9.23
CA LYS A 191 -5.24 -10.93 9.96
C LYS A 191 -5.46 -9.85 11.01
N HIS A 192 -6.69 -9.40 11.15
CA HIS A 192 -7.05 -8.44 12.18
C HIS A 192 -6.86 -9.06 13.58
N PRO A 193 -6.22 -8.36 14.54
CA PRO A 193 -5.92 -8.91 15.87
C PRO A 193 -7.19 -9.31 16.64
N ASP A 194 -8.24 -8.49 16.54
CA ASP A 194 -9.49 -8.68 17.28
C ASP A 194 -10.65 -9.23 16.42
N ALA A 195 -10.38 -9.73 15.19
CA ALA A 195 -11.43 -10.23 14.30
C ALA A 195 -10.95 -11.29 13.31
N ASP A 196 -11.46 -12.51 13.45
CA ASP A 196 -11.05 -13.65 12.60
C ASP A 196 -11.53 -13.56 11.15
N SER A 197 -12.55 -12.74 10.87
CA SER A 197 -13.12 -12.59 9.53
C SER A 197 -12.55 -11.41 8.75
N LEU A 198 -11.66 -10.61 9.37
CA LEU A 198 -11.15 -9.38 8.77
C LEU A 198 -9.64 -9.47 8.50
N TYR A 199 -9.23 -8.88 7.39
CA TYR A 199 -7.86 -8.53 7.13
C TYR A 199 -7.65 -7.03 7.37
N VAL A 200 -6.41 -6.68 7.70
CA VAL A 200 -5.90 -5.31 7.75
C VAL A 200 -4.85 -5.23 6.66
N GLU A 201 -5.12 -4.40 5.65
CA GLU A 201 -4.24 -4.18 4.51
C GLU A 201 -3.62 -2.78 4.56
N GLU A 202 -2.35 -2.69 4.18
CA GLU A 202 -1.70 -1.44 3.82
C GLU A 202 -1.67 -1.35 2.30
N VAL A 203 -2.39 -0.37 1.75
CA VAL A 203 -2.69 -0.31 0.32
C VAL A 203 -2.14 0.98 -0.27
N ASP A 204 -1.23 0.84 -1.23
CA ASP A 204 -0.71 1.95 -2.02
C ASP A 204 -1.74 2.33 -3.09
N VAL A 205 -2.19 3.59 -3.05
CA VAL A 205 -3.16 4.17 -3.99
C VAL A 205 -2.57 5.34 -4.78
N GLY A 206 -1.23 5.40 -4.90
CA GLY A 206 -0.53 6.49 -5.57
C GLY A 206 -0.49 7.79 -4.77
N GLU A 207 -0.72 7.70 -3.46
CA GLU A 207 -0.61 8.83 -2.52
C GLU A 207 0.75 8.83 -1.81
N ALA A 208 1.06 9.89 -1.06
CA ALA A 208 2.33 10.02 -0.35
C ALA A 208 2.55 8.92 0.73
N ALA A 209 1.47 8.35 1.25
CA ALA A 209 1.49 7.24 2.19
C ALA A 209 0.44 6.19 1.80
N PRO A 210 0.71 4.90 2.06
CA PRO A 210 -0.31 3.85 1.96
C PRO A 210 -1.49 4.14 2.88
N ARG A 211 -2.67 3.66 2.48
CA ARG A 211 -3.90 3.72 3.27
C ARG A 211 -4.12 2.40 4.00
N THR A 212 -4.57 2.49 5.25
CA THR A 212 -5.03 1.31 5.97
C THR A 212 -6.46 0.96 5.50
N VAL A 213 -6.64 -0.29 5.07
CA VAL A 213 -7.92 -0.85 4.63
C VAL A 213 -8.25 -2.06 5.50
N VAL A 214 -9.53 -2.23 5.80
CA VAL A 214 -10.00 -3.40 6.54
C VAL A 214 -11.02 -4.13 5.68
N SER A 215 -10.69 -5.32 5.20
CA SER A 215 -11.54 -6.11 4.32
C SER A 215 -12.06 -7.38 4.98
N GLY A 216 -13.29 -7.79 4.63
CA GLY A 216 -13.93 -9.01 5.10
C GLY A 216 -13.60 -10.26 4.28
N LEU A 217 -12.36 -10.39 3.79
CA LEU A 217 -12.02 -11.37 2.75
C LEU A 217 -11.41 -12.68 3.27
N VAL A 218 -11.26 -12.86 4.59
CA VAL A 218 -10.57 -14.04 5.18
C VAL A 218 -11.15 -15.38 4.75
N LYS A 219 -12.47 -15.45 4.53
CA LYS A 219 -13.17 -16.68 4.10
C LYS A 219 -13.10 -16.94 2.59
N HIS A 220 -12.71 -15.93 1.81
CA HIS A 220 -12.84 -15.94 0.35
C HIS A 220 -11.50 -15.92 -0.36
N VAL A 221 -10.53 -15.16 0.16
CA VAL A 221 -9.21 -15.00 -0.43
C VAL A 221 -8.16 -15.36 0.62
N PRO A 222 -7.27 -16.33 0.34
CA PRO A 222 -6.21 -16.68 1.27
C PRO A 222 -5.20 -15.53 1.38
N LEU A 223 -4.57 -15.41 2.56
CA LEU A 223 -3.63 -14.34 2.88
C LEU A 223 -2.48 -14.20 1.88
N GLU A 224 -2.02 -15.31 1.31
CA GLU A 224 -0.94 -15.36 0.31
C GLU A 224 -1.33 -14.66 -0.98
N GLN A 225 -2.60 -14.80 -1.41
CA GLN A 225 -3.13 -14.12 -2.59
C GLN A 225 -3.45 -12.64 -2.34
N MET A 226 -3.47 -12.20 -1.09
CA MET A 226 -3.65 -10.78 -0.75
C MET A 226 -2.33 -10.00 -0.84
N GLN A 227 -1.18 -10.66 -0.68
CA GLN A 227 0.11 -9.97 -0.70
C GLN A 227 0.45 -9.47 -2.10
N ASN A 228 0.87 -8.20 -2.19
CA ASN A 228 1.27 -7.54 -3.43
C ASN A 228 0.20 -7.60 -4.54
N ARG A 229 -1.08 -7.73 -4.17
CA ARG A 229 -2.20 -7.85 -5.11
C ARG A 229 -2.68 -6.48 -5.56
N MET A 230 -2.93 -6.34 -6.86
CA MET A 230 -3.60 -5.17 -7.41
C MET A 230 -5.12 -5.29 -7.24
N ALA A 231 -5.79 -4.21 -6.87
CA ALA A 231 -7.23 -4.18 -6.67
C ALA A 231 -7.81 -2.80 -7.02
N VAL A 232 -9.11 -2.75 -7.25
CA VAL A 232 -9.86 -1.49 -7.36
C VAL A 232 -10.37 -1.08 -5.97
N LEU A 233 -10.21 0.19 -5.62
CA LEU A 233 -10.55 0.74 -4.32
C LEU A 233 -11.48 1.94 -4.45
N LEU A 234 -12.42 2.05 -3.52
CA LEU A 234 -13.21 3.25 -3.31
C LEU A 234 -12.57 4.13 -2.23
N CYS A 235 -12.06 5.28 -2.63
CA CYS A 235 -11.16 6.12 -1.83
C CYS A 235 -11.81 7.35 -1.20
N ASN A 236 -13.03 7.72 -1.58
CA ASN A 236 -13.72 8.89 -1.05
C ASN A 236 -14.87 8.57 -0.08
N LEU A 237 -14.95 7.34 0.43
CA LEU A 237 -15.83 7.05 1.55
C LEU A 237 -15.33 7.73 2.82
N LYS A 238 -16.27 8.09 3.70
CA LYS A 238 -15.94 8.54 5.04
C LYS A 238 -15.20 7.41 5.79
N PRO A 239 -13.99 7.64 6.32
CA PRO A 239 -13.27 6.60 7.05
C PRO A 239 -14.08 6.05 8.22
N ALA A 240 -14.10 4.72 8.35
CA ALA A 240 -14.91 4.01 9.33
C ALA A 240 -14.04 3.12 10.20
N LYS A 241 -14.33 3.06 11.51
CA LYS A 241 -13.62 2.17 12.42
C LYS A 241 -14.27 0.79 12.40
N MET A 242 -13.47 -0.22 12.08
CA MET A 242 -13.85 -1.63 12.12
C MET A 242 -13.01 -2.30 13.20
N ARG A 243 -13.66 -2.70 14.30
CA ARG A 243 -13.01 -3.40 15.43
C ARG A 243 -11.76 -2.69 15.97
N GLY A 244 -11.76 -1.35 15.96
CA GLY A 244 -10.67 -0.52 16.50
C GLY A 244 -9.73 0.05 15.45
N VAL A 245 -9.63 -0.58 14.27
CA VAL A 245 -8.80 -0.10 13.15
C VAL A 245 -9.61 0.81 12.24
N LEU A 246 -9.03 1.94 11.81
CA LEU A 246 -9.67 2.88 10.89
C LEU A 246 -9.44 2.44 9.44
N SER A 247 -10.50 2.04 8.74
CA SER A 247 -10.45 1.78 7.29
C SER A 247 -10.65 3.08 6.52
N GLN A 248 -9.72 3.40 5.63
CA GLN A 248 -9.68 4.64 4.85
C GLN A 248 -10.08 4.46 3.38
N ALA A 249 -10.31 3.22 2.95
CA ALA A 249 -10.85 2.87 1.65
C ALA A 249 -11.61 1.53 1.76
N MET A 250 -12.19 1.10 0.64
CA MET A 250 -12.89 -0.18 0.51
C MET A 250 -12.44 -0.89 -0.76
N VAL A 251 -12.10 -2.17 -0.66
CA VAL A 251 -11.74 -3.02 -1.81
C VAL A 251 -13.01 -3.40 -2.56
N MET A 252 -13.07 -3.10 -3.85
CA MET A 252 -14.21 -3.41 -4.71
C MET A 252 -14.19 -4.88 -5.11
N CYS A 253 -15.28 -5.59 -4.84
CA CYS A 253 -15.40 -7.02 -5.09
C CYS A 253 -16.68 -7.35 -5.85
N ALA A 254 -16.62 -8.33 -6.75
CA ALA A 254 -17.80 -9.01 -7.22
C ALA A 254 -18.28 -9.95 -6.09
N SER A 255 -19.57 -9.92 -5.78
CA SER A 255 -20.14 -10.68 -4.67
C SER A 255 -21.45 -11.35 -5.06
N SER A 256 -21.59 -12.58 -4.57
CA SER A 256 -22.82 -13.37 -4.58
C SER A 256 -23.02 -13.94 -3.16
N PRO A 257 -24.16 -14.59 -2.86
CA PRO A 257 -24.38 -15.21 -1.55
C PRO A 257 -23.29 -16.22 -1.16
N ASP A 258 -22.67 -16.87 -2.15
CA ASP A 258 -21.75 -17.99 -1.93
C ASP A 258 -20.26 -17.63 -2.14
N LYS A 259 -19.97 -16.59 -2.94
CA LYS A 259 -18.60 -16.28 -3.38
C LYS A 259 -18.34 -14.77 -3.42
N VAL A 260 -17.10 -14.40 -3.11
CA VAL A 260 -16.60 -13.03 -3.25
C VAL A 260 -15.27 -13.07 -4.00
N GLU A 261 -15.13 -12.22 -5.01
CA GLU A 261 -13.94 -12.09 -5.85
C GLU A 261 -13.51 -10.63 -5.92
N ILE A 262 -12.22 -10.37 -5.69
CA ILE A 262 -11.65 -9.02 -5.84
C ILE A 262 -11.68 -8.64 -7.32
N LEU A 263 -12.04 -7.40 -7.65
CA LEU A 263 -11.94 -6.91 -9.03
C LEU A 263 -10.47 -6.68 -9.39
N ASP A 264 -10.01 -7.37 -10.42
CA ASP A 264 -8.66 -7.23 -10.95
C ASP A 264 -8.62 -6.07 -11.95
N PRO A 265 -7.72 -5.09 -11.75
CA PRO A 265 -7.47 -4.05 -12.73
C PRO A 265 -6.74 -4.60 -13.97
N PRO A 266 -6.77 -3.90 -15.12
CA PRO A 266 -6.11 -4.36 -16.34
C PRO A 266 -4.59 -4.46 -16.18
N SER A 267 -3.97 -5.31 -17.01
CA SER A 267 -2.51 -5.44 -17.04
C SER A 267 -1.84 -4.11 -17.37
N GLY A 268 -0.83 -3.72 -16.59
CA GLY A 268 -0.13 -2.44 -16.72
C GLY A 268 -0.74 -1.29 -15.91
N ALA A 269 -1.85 -1.51 -15.21
CA ALA A 269 -2.36 -0.53 -14.25
C ALA A 269 -1.37 -0.28 -13.11
N ALA A 270 -1.27 0.97 -12.69
CA ALA A 270 -0.39 1.44 -11.62
C ALA A 270 -1.23 1.93 -10.43
N PRO A 271 -0.69 1.87 -9.21
CA PRO A 271 -1.32 2.51 -8.04
C PRO A 271 -1.63 3.98 -8.31
N GLY A 272 -2.86 4.39 -8.03
CA GLY A 272 -3.36 5.74 -8.26
C GLY A 272 -4.04 5.97 -9.61
N ASP A 273 -3.97 5.02 -10.55
CA ASP A 273 -4.76 5.11 -11.78
C ASP A 273 -6.24 5.22 -11.46
N ARG A 274 -6.91 6.23 -12.02
CA ARG A 274 -8.34 6.46 -11.80
C ARG A 274 -9.16 5.58 -12.74
N ILE A 275 -10.21 4.96 -12.19
CA ILE A 275 -11.23 4.27 -12.98
C ILE A 275 -12.20 5.31 -13.52
N THR A 276 -12.42 5.29 -14.83
CA THR A 276 -13.36 6.17 -15.51
C THR A 276 -14.43 5.37 -16.24
N PHE A 277 -15.55 6.03 -16.51
CA PHE A 277 -16.73 5.43 -17.10
C PHE A 277 -17.16 6.26 -18.30
N ASP A 278 -17.21 5.64 -19.46
CA ASP A 278 -17.73 6.28 -20.66
C ASP A 278 -19.21 6.63 -20.48
N GLY A 279 -19.58 7.86 -20.85
CA GLY A 279 -20.94 8.38 -20.68
C GLY A 279 -21.26 8.99 -19.32
N PHE A 280 -20.33 8.95 -18.34
CA PHE A 280 -20.51 9.57 -17.02
C PHE A 280 -19.37 10.55 -16.70
N PRO A 281 -19.32 11.72 -17.38
CA PRO A 281 -18.30 12.71 -17.11
C PRO A 281 -18.53 13.37 -15.74
N GLY A 282 -17.48 13.46 -14.92
CA GLY A 282 -17.54 14.17 -13.65
C GLY A 282 -16.32 13.95 -12.77
N GLU A 283 -16.18 14.83 -11.78
CA GLU A 283 -15.14 14.72 -10.75
C GLU A 283 -15.71 14.11 -9.46
N PRO A 284 -14.93 13.26 -8.76
CA PRO A 284 -15.40 12.60 -7.56
C PRO A 284 -15.61 13.62 -6.44
N ASP A 285 -16.48 13.26 -5.50
CA ASP A 285 -16.60 14.05 -4.28
C ASP A 285 -15.34 13.89 -3.43
N LYS A 286 -14.91 14.95 -2.74
CA LYS A 286 -13.75 14.89 -1.82
C LYS A 286 -13.98 13.89 -0.68
N GLU A 287 -15.19 13.86 -0.14
CA GLU A 287 -15.67 12.86 0.82
C GLU A 287 -17.17 12.66 0.58
N LEU A 288 -17.60 11.41 0.42
CA LEU A 288 -19.01 11.06 0.25
C LEU A 288 -19.76 11.30 1.55
N ASN A 289 -20.81 12.11 1.49
CA ASN A 289 -21.66 12.38 2.63
C ASN A 289 -22.60 11.19 2.89
N PRO A 290 -22.51 10.48 4.05
CA PRO A 290 -23.35 9.32 4.35
C PRO A 290 -24.85 9.65 4.36
N LYS A 291 -25.24 10.90 4.64
CA LYS A 291 -26.65 11.33 4.61
C LYS A 291 -27.23 11.37 3.21
N LYS A 292 -26.40 11.61 2.19
CA LYS A 292 -26.82 11.66 0.77
C LYS A 292 -26.96 10.25 0.17
N LYS A 293 -26.46 9.21 0.85
CA LYS A 293 -26.54 7.80 0.43
C LYS A 293 -26.17 7.58 -1.04
N VAL A 294 -25.09 8.24 -1.49
CA VAL A 294 -24.66 8.25 -2.90
C VAL A 294 -24.22 6.84 -3.30
N TRP A 295 -23.42 6.19 -2.46
CA TRP A 295 -22.97 4.82 -2.68
C TRP A 295 -24.16 3.86 -2.79
N GLU A 296 -25.13 3.94 -1.89
CA GLU A 296 -26.31 3.07 -1.86
C GLU A 296 -27.24 3.27 -3.05
N GLN A 297 -27.22 4.44 -3.69
CA GLN A 297 -27.96 4.71 -4.93
C GLN A 297 -27.21 4.22 -6.17
N VAL A 298 -25.87 4.24 -6.15
CA VAL A 298 -25.03 3.81 -7.29
C VAL A 298 -24.79 2.30 -7.28
N GLN A 299 -24.66 1.69 -6.10
CA GLN A 299 -24.31 0.29 -5.90
C GLN A 299 -25.24 -0.72 -6.61
N PRO A 300 -26.57 -0.55 -6.65
CA PRO A 300 -27.46 -1.49 -7.35
C PRO A 300 -27.19 -1.61 -8.86
N ASP A 301 -26.60 -0.56 -9.46
CA ASP A 301 -26.25 -0.52 -10.88
C ASP A 301 -24.82 -1.01 -11.17
N LEU A 302 -24.03 -1.28 -10.12
CA LEU A 302 -22.68 -1.85 -10.24
C LEU A 302 -22.76 -3.37 -10.26
N ARG A 303 -22.39 -3.96 -11.39
CA ARG A 303 -22.40 -5.41 -11.59
C ARG A 303 -21.30 -5.85 -12.54
N THR A 304 -20.99 -7.14 -12.56
CA THR A 304 -20.20 -7.73 -13.66
C THR A 304 -21.10 -8.12 -14.82
N ASP A 305 -20.59 -8.07 -16.05
CA ASP A 305 -21.31 -8.51 -17.25
C ASP A 305 -21.10 -10.02 -17.53
N GLY A 306 -21.57 -10.49 -18.68
CA GLY A 306 -21.39 -11.88 -19.13
C GLY A 306 -19.95 -12.27 -19.48
N GLN A 307 -19.01 -11.32 -19.50
CA GLN A 307 -17.59 -11.53 -19.73
C GLN A 307 -16.76 -11.28 -18.45
N CYS A 308 -17.42 -11.23 -17.29
CA CYS A 308 -16.86 -10.91 -15.98
C CYS A 308 -16.28 -9.49 -15.89
N VAL A 309 -16.58 -8.59 -16.83
CA VAL A 309 -16.13 -7.19 -16.80
C VAL A 309 -17.00 -6.42 -15.81
N ALA A 310 -16.37 -5.65 -14.93
CA ALA A 310 -17.11 -4.76 -14.03
C ALA A 310 -17.73 -3.60 -14.84
N VAL A 311 -19.03 -3.38 -14.67
CA VAL A 311 -19.80 -2.35 -15.39
C VAL A 311 -20.71 -1.55 -14.44
N TYR A 312 -20.94 -0.28 -14.77
CA TYR A 312 -21.97 0.58 -14.19
C TYR A 312 -22.98 0.93 -15.28
N LYS A 313 -24.25 0.50 -15.15
CA LYS A 313 -25.28 0.71 -16.19
C LYS A 313 -24.84 0.31 -17.62
N GLY A 314 -23.96 -0.70 -17.72
CA GLY A 314 -23.38 -1.17 -18.98
C GLY A 314 -22.08 -0.48 -19.41
N ALA A 315 -21.67 0.62 -18.77
CA ALA A 315 -20.38 1.27 -18.99
C ALA A 315 -19.27 0.51 -18.23
N PRO A 316 -18.21 0.03 -18.90
CA PRO A 316 -17.11 -0.69 -18.26
C PRO A 316 -16.31 0.17 -17.27
N PHE A 317 -15.78 -0.47 -16.23
CA PHE A 317 -14.74 0.09 -15.39
C PHE A 317 -13.44 0.13 -16.21
N GLU A 318 -13.10 1.29 -16.76
CA GLU A 318 -11.92 1.45 -17.60
C GLU A 318 -10.81 2.21 -16.89
N VAL A 319 -9.59 1.70 -17.02
CA VAL A 319 -8.37 2.48 -16.80
C VAL A 319 -7.90 3.02 -18.14
N LYS A 320 -7.93 4.35 -18.30
CA LYS A 320 -7.63 5.04 -19.56
C LYS A 320 -6.34 4.52 -20.20
N GLY A 321 -6.47 3.96 -21.40
CA GLY A 321 -5.34 3.47 -22.21
C GLY A 321 -4.73 2.15 -21.77
N LYS A 322 -5.30 1.46 -20.76
CA LYS A 322 -4.79 0.18 -20.24
C LYS A 322 -5.79 -0.96 -20.34
N GLY A 323 -7.09 -0.66 -20.26
CA GLY A 323 -8.17 -1.63 -20.45
C GLY A 323 -9.20 -1.62 -19.33
N VAL A 324 -9.93 -2.72 -19.20
CA VAL A 324 -11.08 -2.84 -18.29
C VAL A 324 -10.80 -3.72 -17.07
N CYS A 325 -11.46 -3.41 -15.95
CA CYS A 325 -11.41 -4.21 -14.73
C CYS A 325 -12.34 -5.43 -14.81
N LYS A 326 -11.91 -6.57 -14.29
CA LYS A 326 -12.65 -7.84 -14.39
C LYS A 326 -12.65 -8.62 -13.07
N ALA A 327 -13.71 -9.39 -12.83
CA ALA A 327 -13.70 -10.48 -11.86
C ALA A 327 -13.04 -11.73 -12.47
N GLN A 328 -12.59 -12.67 -11.64
CA GLN A 328 -11.91 -13.88 -12.15
C GLN A 328 -12.89 -14.82 -12.84
N THR A 329 -14.02 -15.10 -12.21
CA THR A 329 -15.02 -16.07 -12.71
C THR A 329 -16.46 -15.60 -12.53
N MET A 330 -16.70 -14.56 -11.72
CA MET A 330 -18.04 -14.07 -11.42
C MET A 330 -18.60 -13.16 -12.52
N SER A 331 -19.47 -13.72 -13.36
CA SER A 331 -20.30 -12.98 -14.31
C SER A 331 -21.66 -12.61 -13.71
N ASN A 332 -22.30 -11.55 -14.22
CA ASN A 332 -23.64 -11.10 -13.81
C ASN A 332 -23.84 -10.97 -12.29
N SER A 333 -22.77 -10.63 -11.56
CA SER A 333 -22.75 -10.58 -10.10
C SER A 333 -22.73 -9.13 -9.60
N GLY A 334 -23.36 -8.85 -8.47
CA GLY A 334 -23.37 -7.51 -7.89
C GLY A 334 -22.00 -7.12 -7.34
N ILE A 335 -21.61 -5.86 -7.54
CA ILE A 335 -20.35 -5.33 -7.00
C ILE A 335 -20.63 -4.65 -5.66
N LYS A 336 -19.77 -4.92 -4.68
CA LYS A 336 -19.82 -4.36 -3.33
C LYS A 336 -18.44 -3.96 -2.84
#